data_AF-H5TCS9-F1
#
_entry.id   AF-H5TCS9-F1
#
_cell.length_a   1.000
_cell.length_b   1.000
_cell.length_c   1.000
_cell.angle_alpha   90.00
_cell.angle_beta   90.00
_cell.angle_gamma   90.00
#
_symmetry.space_group_name_H-M   'P 1'
#
loop_
_entity.id
_entity.type
_entity.pdbx_description
1 polymer ?
#
loop_
_entity_poly.entity_id
_entity_poly.type
_entity_poly.pdbx_seq_one_letter_code
_entity_poly.pdbx_strand_id
1 'polypeptide(L)'
;MALRIFEPRYVRMIKQACKDDSGFVICMLNSSGNAQQNSHIFPLGTVCKVVDFDLLDDGLLGVTVEGMHSVSINDIETERDDLRVGTCSASHIWTCELKMADLHPIDVRLKEIFERYPDVSSLYTETLFNDPMWVINRWIELLPVGAEQKQHFLAQQDCQKVLKYLSQLIE
;
A
#
# COMPACT_ATOMS: atom_id res chain seq x y z
N MET A 1 -1.87 5.22 6.77
CA MET A 1 -1.56 4.02 7.58
C MET A 1 -0.66 4.43 8.75
N ALA A 2 -1.00 4.03 9.97
CA ALA A 2 -0.15 4.25 11.14
C ALA A 2 0.87 3.10 11.31
N LEU A 3 2.13 3.45 11.58
CA LEU A 3 3.24 2.53 11.79
C LEU A 3 3.86 2.80 13.16
N ARG A 4 4.23 1.73 13.85
CA ARG A 4 4.98 1.79 15.10
C ARG A 4 6.40 1.34 14.85
N ILE A 5 7.35 2.22 15.10
CA ILE A 5 8.74 2.06 14.70
C ILE A 5 9.60 1.86 15.94
N PHE A 6 10.23 0.69 16.03
CA PHE A 6 11.04 0.30 17.19
C PHE A 6 12.46 -0.11 16.82
N GLU A 7 12.70 -0.56 15.58
CA GLU A 7 14.06 -0.93 15.16
C GLU A 7 14.90 0.31 14.81
N PRO A 8 16.15 0.42 15.30
CA PRO A 8 17.01 1.58 15.05
C PRO A 8 17.22 1.93 13.58
N ARG A 9 17.31 0.92 12.70
CA ARG A 9 17.45 1.10 11.25
C ARG A 9 16.28 1.86 10.62
N TYR A 10 15.05 1.61 11.08
CA TYR A 10 13.86 2.29 10.58
C TYR A 10 13.71 3.69 11.17
N VAL A 11 14.12 3.89 12.43
CA VAL A 11 14.22 5.25 13.01
C VAL A 11 15.19 6.11 12.21
N ARG A 12 16.35 5.54 11.81
CA ARG A 12 17.32 6.22 10.93
C ARG A 12 16.71 6.54 9.57
N MET A 13 16.08 5.56 8.92
CA MET A 13 15.43 5.72 7.61
C MET A 13 14.38 6.84 7.63
N ILE A 14 13.52 6.87 8.65
CA ILE A 14 12.46 7.89 8.77
C ILE A 14 13.05 9.28 9.00
N LYS A 15 14.08 9.41 9.83
CA LYS A 15 14.79 10.70 10.01
C LYS A 15 15.36 11.22 8.69
N GLN A 16 15.93 10.33 7.88
CA GLN A 16 16.46 10.70 6.56
C GLN A 16 15.34 11.10 5.61
N ALA A 17 14.27 10.31 5.53
CA ALA A 17 13.11 10.58 4.69
C ALA A 17 12.52 11.98 4.98
N CYS A 18 12.31 12.31 6.26
CA CYS A 18 11.81 13.62 6.68
C CYS A 18 12.81 14.75 6.40
N LYS A 19 14.11 14.55 6.65
CA LYS A 19 15.14 15.57 6.44
C LYS A 19 15.26 15.97 4.96
N ASP A 20 15.18 14.98 4.07
CA ASP A 20 15.40 15.16 2.64
C ASP A 20 14.08 15.41 1.86
N ASP A 21 12.94 15.55 2.56
CA ASP A 21 11.57 15.57 1.98
C ASP A 21 11.34 14.46 0.94
N SER A 22 11.87 13.27 1.26
CA SER A 22 11.79 12.08 0.44
C SER A 22 10.82 11.07 1.05
N GLY A 23 10.56 9.99 0.32
CA GLY A 23 9.74 8.87 0.79
C GLY A 23 10.57 7.63 1.02
N PHE A 24 9.89 6.55 1.39
CA PHE A 24 10.44 5.19 1.42
C PHE A 24 9.42 4.23 0.80
N VAL A 25 9.87 3.03 0.45
CA VAL A 25 8.99 2.04 -0.20
C VAL A 25 8.49 1.04 0.84
N ILE A 26 7.17 0.87 0.90
CA ILE A 26 6.51 -0.23 1.60
C ILE A 26 6.20 -1.30 0.58
N CYS A 27 6.58 -2.54 0.88
CA CYS A 27 6.37 -3.69 0.01
C CYS A 27 5.73 -4.84 0.79
N MET A 28 5.08 -5.74 0.06
CA MET A 28 4.57 -6.98 0.62
C MET A 28 5.67 -8.03 0.65
N LEU A 29 5.62 -8.93 1.64
CA LEU A 29 6.55 -10.04 1.76
C LEU A 29 6.04 -11.29 1.03
N ASN A 30 6.94 -11.93 0.31
CA ASN A 30 6.77 -13.25 -0.27
C ASN A 30 7.26 -14.32 0.72
N SER A 31 6.33 -15.07 1.31
CA SER A 31 6.62 -16.12 2.29
C SER A 31 7.46 -17.28 1.74
N SER A 32 7.51 -17.45 0.42
CA SER A 32 8.30 -18.50 -0.24
C SER A 32 9.68 -18.01 -0.67
N GLY A 33 10.02 -16.73 -0.43
CA GLY A 33 11.30 -16.15 -0.81
C GLY A 33 12.37 -16.27 0.27
N ASN A 34 13.60 -15.88 -0.10
CA ASN A 34 14.77 -15.95 0.76
C ASN A 34 15.21 -14.55 1.23
N ALA A 35 15.56 -14.43 2.52
CA ALA A 35 15.97 -13.18 3.15
C ALA A 35 17.32 -12.66 2.62
N GLN A 36 18.30 -13.56 2.46
CA GLN A 36 19.66 -13.24 2.03
C GLN A 36 19.73 -12.86 0.54
N GLN A 37 18.82 -13.39 -0.27
CA GLN A 37 18.71 -13.08 -1.70
C GLN A 37 17.67 -11.99 -2.01
N ASN A 38 17.03 -11.42 -0.97
CA ASN A 38 15.95 -10.45 -1.10
C ASN A 38 14.72 -10.91 -1.91
N SER A 39 14.63 -12.20 -2.27
CA SER A 39 13.47 -12.77 -3.00
C SER A 39 12.21 -12.93 -2.16
N HIS A 40 12.31 -12.69 -0.84
CA HIS A 40 11.18 -12.56 0.08
C HIS A 40 10.45 -11.20 -0.03
N ILE A 41 10.89 -10.30 -0.91
CA ILE A 41 10.25 -9.02 -1.19
C ILE A 41 9.56 -9.13 -2.54
N PHE A 42 8.27 -8.81 -2.60
CA PHE A 42 7.58 -8.73 -3.87
C PHE A 42 8.04 -7.51 -4.68
N PRO A 43 8.04 -7.60 -6.03
CA PRO A 43 8.62 -6.57 -6.88
C PRO A 43 7.79 -5.29 -6.98
N LEU A 44 6.49 -5.31 -6.65
CA LEU A 44 5.70 -4.08 -6.58
C LEU A 44 5.65 -3.57 -5.14
N GLY A 45 6.08 -2.32 -4.98
CA GLY A 45 5.98 -1.56 -3.74
C GLY A 45 5.15 -0.30 -3.92
N THR A 46 4.88 0.38 -2.83
CA THR A 46 4.27 1.71 -2.81
C THR A 46 5.25 2.69 -2.18
N VAL A 47 5.55 3.78 -2.89
CA VAL A 47 6.28 4.91 -2.30
C VAL A 47 5.36 5.58 -1.30
N CYS A 48 5.83 5.73 -0.07
CA CYS A 48 5.11 6.35 1.02
C CYS A 48 5.84 7.60 1.51
N LYS A 49 5.08 8.63 1.88
CA LYS A 49 5.59 9.80 2.60
C LYS A 49 5.14 9.77 4.05
N VAL A 50 6.00 10.27 4.93
CA VAL A 50 5.62 10.56 6.33
C VAL A 50 4.78 11.82 6.33
N VAL A 51 3.55 11.72 6.83
CA VAL A 51 2.62 12.85 6.93
C VAL A 51 2.42 13.32 8.37
N ASP A 52 2.70 12.46 9.34
CA ASP A 52 2.70 12.79 10.76
C ASP A 52 3.64 11.87 11.54
N PHE A 53 4.12 12.33 12.69
CA PHE A 53 4.85 11.50 13.64
C PHE A 53 4.65 11.98 15.07
N ASP A 54 4.59 11.03 15.99
CA ASP A 54 4.29 11.27 17.39
C ASP A 54 5.06 10.31 18.29
N LEU A 55 5.22 10.70 19.55
CA LEU A 55 5.75 9.80 20.58
C LEU A 55 4.56 9.07 21.21
N LEU A 56 4.52 7.76 21.04
CA LEU A 56 3.48 6.91 21.62
C LEU A 56 3.64 6.82 23.14
N ASP A 57 2.59 6.37 23.84
CA ASP A 57 2.56 6.25 25.31
C ASP A 57 3.68 5.39 25.89
N ASP A 58 4.25 4.48 25.09
CA ASP A 58 5.36 3.61 25.46
C ASP A 58 6.74 4.16 25.12
N GLY A 59 6.81 5.40 24.61
CA GLY A 59 8.04 6.07 24.21
C GLY A 59 8.59 5.64 22.84
N LEU A 60 7.86 4.82 22.08
CA LEU A 60 8.22 4.47 20.71
C LEU A 60 7.71 5.51 19.71
N LEU A 61 8.32 5.52 18.52
CA LEU A 61 7.96 6.44 17.46
C LEU A 61 6.73 5.92 16.70
N GLY A 62 5.63 6.65 16.81
CA GLY A 62 4.47 6.55 15.93
C GLY A 62 4.72 7.36 14.66
N VAL A 63 4.38 6.79 13.50
CA VAL A 63 4.51 7.46 12.21
C VAL A 63 3.26 7.18 11.38
N THR A 64 2.59 8.23 10.93
CA THR A 64 1.53 8.11 9.94
C THR A 64 2.12 8.33 8.55
N VAL A 65 1.84 7.39 7.65
CA VAL A 65 2.29 7.44 6.27
C VAL A 65 1.14 7.42 5.28
N GLU A 66 1.35 8.09 4.16
CA GLU A 66 0.46 8.12 3.00
C GLU A 66 1.15 7.45 1.81
N GLY A 67 0.43 6.54 1.13
CA GLY A 67 0.89 5.93 -0.10
C GLY A 67 0.68 6.86 -1.28
N MET A 68 1.74 7.14 -2.02
CA MET A 68 1.74 8.12 -3.11
C MET A 68 1.47 7.47 -4.47
N HIS A 69 2.28 6.48 -4.81
CA HIS A 69 2.18 5.75 -6.08
C HIS A 69 2.94 4.42 -5.99
N SER A 70 2.56 3.50 -6.87
CA SER A 70 3.22 2.21 -7.00
C SER A 70 4.54 2.33 -7.77
N VAL A 71 5.49 1.46 -7.44
CA VAL A 71 6.81 1.36 -8.09
C VAL A 71 7.20 -0.08 -8.27
N SER A 72 8.02 -0.34 -9.29
CA SER A 72 8.72 -1.61 -9.47
C SER A 72 10.09 -1.53 -8.80
N ILE A 73 10.32 -2.40 -7.82
CA ILE A 73 11.57 -2.54 -7.09
C ILE A 73 12.51 -3.42 -7.93
N ASN A 74 13.71 -2.93 -8.22
CA ASN A 74 14.67 -3.61 -9.10
C ASN A 74 15.81 -4.24 -8.30
N ASP A 75 16.86 -3.47 -8.01
CA ASP A 75 18.02 -3.94 -7.26
C ASP A 75 17.81 -3.66 -5.77
N ILE A 76 18.07 -4.65 -4.90
CA ILE A 76 17.97 -4.50 -3.45
C ILE A 76 19.31 -4.87 -2.82
N GLU A 77 19.92 -3.90 -2.16
CA GLU A 77 21.10 -4.06 -1.33
C GLU A 77 20.73 -4.03 0.15
N THR A 78 21.55 -4.66 0.99
CA THR A 78 21.39 -4.63 2.45
C THR A 78 22.58 -3.89 3.04
N GLU A 79 22.30 -2.78 3.71
CA GLU A 79 23.29 -1.97 4.40
C GLU A 79 23.78 -2.66 5.68
N ARG A 80 24.82 -2.09 6.31
CA ARG A 80 25.50 -2.68 7.47
C ARG A 80 24.62 -2.81 8.72
N ASP A 81 23.52 -2.07 8.81
CA ASP A 81 22.53 -2.13 9.89
C ASP A 81 21.27 -2.93 9.50
N ASP A 82 21.39 -3.78 8.47
CA ASP A 82 20.32 -4.60 7.90
C ASP A 82 19.19 -3.81 7.24
N LEU A 83 19.33 -2.48 7.05
CA LEU A 83 18.39 -1.71 6.25
C LEU A 83 18.49 -2.13 4.78
N ARG A 84 17.34 -2.32 4.12
CA ARG A 84 17.30 -2.60 2.69
C ARG A 84 17.11 -1.31 1.92
N VAL A 85 17.98 -1.10 0.94
CA VAL A 85 17.94 0.05 0.04
C VAL A 85 17.94 -0.48 -1.38
N GLY A 86 17.15 0.13 -2.26
CA GLY A 86 17.04 -0.36 -3.62
C GLY A 86 16.64 0.70 -4.62
N THR A 87 16.81 0.36 -5.89
CA THR A 87 16.41 1.21 -7.02
C THR A 87 14.97 0.90 -7.40
N CYS A 88 14.22 1.94 -7.75
CA CYS A 88 12.83 1.83 -8.18
C CYS A 88 12.65 2.45 -9.56
N SER A 89 11.78 1.84 -10.34
CA SER A 89 11.25 2.40 -11.59
C SER A 89 9.76 2.67 -11.42
N ALA A 90 9.23 3.59 -12.22
CA ALA A 90 7.80 3.83 -12.25
C ALA A 90 7.08 2.51 -12.58
N SER A 91 6.12 2.12 -11.75
CA SER A 91 5.28 0.97 -12.10
C SER A 91 4.26 1.39 -13.15
N HIS A 92 3.69 0.38 -13.82
CA HIS A 92 2.52 0.61 -14.64
C HIS A 92 1.38 1.18 -13.78
N ILE A 93 0.74 2.23 -14.27
CA ILE A 93 -0.53 2.74 -13.73
C ILE A 93 -1.61 2.07 -14.56
N TRP A 94 -2.64 1.50 -13.94
CA TRP A 94 -3.76 0.94 -14.71
C TRP A 94 -4.31 1.99 -15.66
N THR A 95 -4.40 1.61 -16.93
CA THR A 95 -5.04 2.42 -17.95
C THR A 95 -6.43 1.86 -18.17
N CYS A 96 -7.42 2.42 -17.49
CA CYS A 96 -8.81 2.05 -17.70
C CYS A 96 -9.71 3.28 -17.61
N GLU A 97 -10.56 3.46 -18.62
CA GLU A 97 -11.61 4.47 -18.61
C GLU A 97 -12.83 3.90 -17.87
N LEU A 98 -12.78 3.92 -16.54
CA LEU A 98 -13.92 3.51 -15.72
C LEU A 98 -14.84 4.70 -15.44
N LYS A 99 -16.15 4.45 -15.51
CA LYS A 99 -17.19 5.33 -14.99
C LYS A 99 -17.68 4.78 -13.66
N MET A 100 -18.24 5.64 -12.84
CA MET A 100 -18.86 5.22 -11.57
C MET A 100 -19.94 4.16 -11.76
N ALA A 101 -20.69 4.20 -12.87
CA ALA A 101 -21.71 3.20 -13.17
C ALA A 101 -21.15 1.78 -13.37
N ASP A 102 -19.88 1.66 -13.77
CA ASP A 102 -19.22 0.37 -13.99
C ASP A 102 -18.83 -0.31 -12.66
N LEU A 103 -18.82 0.43 -11.55
CA LEU A 103 -18.43 -0.08 -10.23
C LEU A 103 -19.58 -0.75 -9.47
N HIS A 104 -20.80 -0.73 -9.98
CA HIS A 104 -21.90 -1.40 -9.29
C HIS A 104 -21.68 -2.92 -9.28
N PRO A 105 -21.80 -3.62 -8.13
CA PRO A 105 -22.29 -3.15 -6.81
C PRO A 105 -21.18 -2.76 -5.80
N ILE A 106 -19.91 -2.85 -6.18
CA ILE A 106 -18.78 -2.72 -5.25
C ILE A 106 -18.66 -1.32 -4.63
N ASP A 107 -19.12 -0.28 -5.32
CA ASP A 107 -19.15 1.09 -4.82
C ASP A 107 -20.11 1.26 -3.62
N VAL A 108 -21.30 0.69 -3.72
CA VAL A 108 -22.31 0.70 -2.65
C VAL A 108 -21.82 -0.10 -1.46
N ARG A 109 -21.30 -1.30 -1.71
CA ARG A 109 -20.79 -2.18 -0.66
C ARG A 109 -19.61 -1.59 0.11
N LEU A 110 -18.75 -0.83 -0.56
CA LEU A 110 -17.66 -0.14 0.12
C LEU A 110 -18.19 0.92 1.09
N LYS A 111 -19.20 1.70 0.69
CA LYS A 111 -19.85 2.69 1.57
C LYS A 111 -20.48 2.00 2.78
N GLU A 112 -21.20 0.90 2.57
CA GLU A 112 -21.79 0.11 3.67
C GLU A 112 -20.74 -0.37 4.67
N ILE A 113 -19.55 -0.79 4.20
CA ILE A 113 -18.43 -1.17 5.08
C ILE A 113 -17.97 0.03 5.91
N PHE A 114 -17.77 1.19 5.30
CA PHE A 114 -17.30 2.39 6.01
C PHE A 114 -18.32 2.92 7.01
N GLU A 115 -19.62 2.82 6.70
CA GLU A 115 -20.71 3.18 7.62
C GLU A 115 -20.80 2.20 8.80
N ARG A 116 -20.61 0.90 8.54
CA ARG A 116 -20.76 -0.15 9.55
C ARG A 116 -19.55 -0.29 10.46
N TYR A 117 -18.34 0.02 9.98
CA TYR A 117 -17.09 -0.18 10.70
C TYR A 117 -16.32 1.15 10.83
N PRO A 118 -16.59 1.94 11.88
CA PRO A 118 -15.90 3.22 12.12
C PRO A 118 -14.37 3.09 12.24
N ASP A 119 -13.89 1.93 12.69
CA ASP A 119 -12.45 1.64 12.77
C ASP A 119 -11.81 1.58 11.38
N VAL A 120 -12.56 1.21 10.34
CA VAL A 120 -12.08 1.24 8.95
C VAL A 120 -12.10 2.66 8.40
N SER A 121 -13.18 3.41 8.63
CA SER A 121 -13.27 4.79 8.12
C SER A 121 -12.25 5.73 8.78
N SER A 122 -11.92 5.52 10.05
CA SER A 122 -10.90 6.29 10.76
C SER A 122 -9.47 6.09 10.24
N LEU A 123 -9.23 5.09 9.38
CA LEU A 123 -7.94 4.90 8.70
C LEU A 123 -7.66 5.94 7.61
N TYR A 124 -8.69 6.69 7.18
CA TYR A 124 -8.62 7.60 6.05
C TYR A 124 -9.05 9.02 6.44
N THR A 125 -8.18 10.00 6.17
CA THR A 125 -8.48 11.42 6.39
C THR A 125 -9.56 11.93 5.43
N GLU A 126 -9.52 11.47 4.19
CA GLU A 126 -10.47 11.81 3.14
C GLU A 126 -10.93 10.55 2.40
N THR A 127 -12.21 10.52 2.02
CA THR A 127 -12.79 9.43 1.24
C THR A 127 -13.22 9.92 -0.14
N LEU A 128 -12.80 9.21 -1.19
CA LEU A 128 -13.07 9.57 -2.58
C LEU A 128 -13.99 8.52 -3.22
N PHE A 129 -15.19 8.34 -2.65
CA PHE A 129 -16.15 7.34 -3.14
C PHE A 129 -16.64 7.58 -4.57
N ASN A 130 -16.39 8.76 -5.13
CA ASN A 130 -16.73 9.12 -6.51
C ASN A 130 -15.55 8.97 -7.48
N ASP A 131 -14.42 8.42 -7.02
CA ASP A 131 -13.25 8.08 -7.83
C ASP A 131 -13.18 6.55 -8.00
N PRO A 132 -13.37 6.02 -9.22
CA PRO A 132 -13.31 4.59 -9.49
C PRO A 132 -12.00 3.92 -9.08
N MET A 133 -10.88 4.60 -9.29
CA MET A 133 -9.56 4.06 -8.97
C MET A 133 -9.36 4.01 -7.45
N TRP A 134 -9.84 5.03 -6.74
CA TRP A 134 -9.82 5.02 -5.27
C TRP A 134 -10.65 3.86 -4.72
N VAL A 135 -11.88 3.67 -5.22
CA VAL A 135 -12.78 2.57 -4.79
C VAL A 135 -12.13 1.20 -4.98
N ILE A 136 -11.55 0.94 -6.16
CA ILE A 136 -10.89 -0.34 -6.46
C ILE A 136 -9.67 -0.56 -5.54
N ASN A 137 -8.84 0.47 -5.33
CA ASN A 137 -7.68 0.36 -4.46
C ASN A 137 -8.07 0.07 -3.01
N ARG A 138 -9.14 0.69 -2.49
CA ARG A 138 -9.68 0.39 -1.15
C ARG A 138 -10.15 -1.04 -1.03
N TRP A 139 -10.80 -1.58 -2.05
CA TRP A 139 -11.16 -2.99 -2.06
C TRP A 139 -9.92 -3.90 -1.99
N ILE A 140 -8.89 -3.68 -2.82
CA ILE A 140 -7.67 -4.48 -2.78
C ILE A 140 -6.96 -4.40 -1.42
N GLU A 141 -6.98 -3.23 -0.80
CA GLU A 141 -6.44 -3.02 0.54
C GLU A 141 -7.19 -3.84 1.59
N LEU A 142 -8.53 -3.76 1.59
CA LEU A 142 -9.41 -4.39 2.58
C LEU A 142 -9.65 -5.88 2.33
N LEU A 143 -9.41 -6.38 1.12
CA LEU A 143 -9.64 -7.78 0.79
C LEU A 143 -8.77 -8.72 1.67
N PRO A 144 -9.37 -9.77 2.26
CA PRO A 144 -8.67 -10.75 3.08
C PRO A 144 -7.96 -11.81 2.23
N VAL A 145 -7.20 -11.37 1.23
CA VAL A 145 -6.39 -12.24 0.35
C VAL A 145 -4.90 -12.08 0.65
N GLY A 146 -4.13 -13.14 0.38
CA GLY A 146 -2.69 -13.14 0.59
C GLY A 146 -1.94 -12.14 -0.30
N ALA A 147 -0.71 -11.81 0.10
CA ALA A 147 0.15 -10.85 -0.60
C ALA A 147 0.35 -11.20 -2.08
N GLU A 148 0.52 -12.48 -2.42
CA GLU A 148 0.66 -12.94 -3.81
C GLU A 148 -0.54 -12.53 -4.67
N GLN A 149 -1.77 -12.72 -4.15
CA GLN A 149 -2.99 -12.35 -4.87
C GLN A 149 -3.11 -10.82 -5.02
N LYS A 150 -2.74 -10.04 -3.99
CA LYS A 150 -2.72 -8.57 -4.08
C LYS A 150 -1.70 -8.12 -5.13
N GLN A 151 -0.52 -8.71 -5.15
CA GLN A 151 0.52 -8.45 -6.16
C GLN A 151 0.03 -8.80 -7.57
N HIS A 152 -0.69 -9.90 -7.72
CA HIS A 152 -1.29 -10.27 -9.00
C HIS A 152 -2.29 -9.21 -9.50
N PHE A 153 -3.12 -8.63 -8.63
CA PHE A 153 -4.02 -7.55 -9.00
C PHE A 153 -3.26 -6.28 -9.37
N LEU A 154 -2.31 -5.86 -8.54
CA LEU A 154 -1.49 -4.66 -8.76
C LEU A 154 -0.66 -4.75 -10.05
N ALA A 155 -0.22 -5.95 -10.44
CA ALA A 155 0.55 -6.19 -11.66
C ALA A 155 -0.29 -6.24 -12.95
N GLN A 156 -1.62 -6.24 -12.87
CA GLN A 156 -2.44 -6.21 -14.08
C GLN A 156 -2.20 -4.91 -14.86
N GLN A 157 -2.28 -4.98 -16.18
CA GLN A 157 -2.23 -3.77 -17.02
C GLN A 157 -3.59 -3.07 -17.09
N ASP A 158 -4.66 -3.86 -16.95
CA ASP A 158 -6.05 -3.45 -17.11
C ASP A 158 -6.83 -3.75 -15.83
N CYS A 159 -7.40 -2.69 -15.25
CA CYS A 159 -8.18 -2.77 -14.03
C CYS A 159 -9.53 -3.48 -14.22
N GLN A 160 -10.03 -3.68 -15.45
CA GLN A 160 -11.30 -4.37 -15.70
C GLN A 160 -11.30 -5.80 -15.18
N LYS A 161 -10.16 -6.49 -15.26
CA LYS A 161 -10.03 -7.86 -14.71
C LYS A 161 -10.17 -7.85 -13.19
N VAL A 162 -9.56 -6.85 -12.55
CA VAL A 162 -9.64 -6.65 -11.10
C VAL A 162 -11.08 -6.31 -10.72
N LEU A 163 -11.71 -5.37 -11.42
CA LEU A 163 -13.10 -4.97 -11.22
C LEU A 163 -14.07 -6.15 -11.36
N LYS A 164 -13.90 -6.98 -12.39
CA LYS A 164 -14.72 -8.19 -12.59
C LYS A 164 -14.56 -9.16 -11.43
N TYR A 165 -13.33 -9.39 -10.98
CA TYR A 165 -13.06 -10.25 -9.84
C TYR A 165 -13.71 -9.71 -8.57
N LEU A 166 -13.54 -8.42 -8.28
CA LEU A 166 -14.15 -7.74 -7.14
C LEU A 166 -15.67 -7.87 -7.18
N SER A 167 -16.29 -7.59 -8.33
CA SER A 167 -17.74 -7.67 -8.49
C SER A 167 -18.26 -9.07 -8.20
N GLN A 168 -17.61 -10.11 -8.73
CA GLN A 168 -18.01 -11.51 -8.48
C GLN A 168 -17.84 -11.96 -7.03
N LEU A 169 -16.90 -11.35 -6.29
CA LEU A 169 -16.64 -11.69 -4.89
C LEU A 169 -17.63 -11.00 -3.94
N ILE A 170 -18.17 -9.85 -4.36
CA ILE A 170 -18.95 -8.92 -3.52
C ILE A 170 -20.46 -8.98 -3.86
N GLU A 171 -20.81 -9.55 -5.01
CA GLU A 171 -22.18 -9.96 -5.37
C GLU A 171 -22.73 -11.02 -4.39
#